data_AF-A0A519RJJ1-F1
#
_entry.id   AF-A0A519RJJ1-F1
#
_cell.length_a   1.000
_cell.length_b   1.000
_cell.length_c   1.000
_cell.angle_alpha   90.00
_cell.angle_beta   90.00
_cell.angle_gamma   90.00
#
_symmetry.space_group_name_H-M   'P 1'
#
loop_
_entity.id
_entity.type
_entity.pdbx_description
1 polymer ?
#
loop_
_entity_poly.entity_id
_entity_poly.type
_entity_poly.pdbx_seq_one_letter_code
_entity_poly.pdbx_strand_id
1 'polypeptide(L)'
;MKAKAFDTKVFKRIMFYTKPYKWRFNGVIIWAISLSIFAALRPYLLKQTVDGYIQTEDEKGLLYYIILMGVVLLLEVISQFYFVYWANWLGQDIVRDIRTKLFKHMLSFRMKYFDNAPVGQLVTRSVSDIEAIARIFSQGLFMIISDLMKMVAVLGFMFYMNWSLTWIVIVAMPILVIATRVFQKKMQVAFEEVRTQISNLNTFVQERVTGMKIVQLFNREDIEAEKFSEINAKHNKAWIKTVWYNSIFFPIADIISSLTLAMVVWYGG
;
A
#
# COMPACT_ATOMS: atom_id res chain seq x y z
N MET A 1 -20.12 -2.00 13.89
CA MET A 1 -19.79 -0.58 13.63
C MET A 1 -19.26 -0.46 12.20
N LYS A 2 -19.97 0.23 11.28
CA LYS A 2 -19.42 0.50 9.94
C LYS A 2 -18.27 1.49 10.10
N ALA A 3 -17.03 1.00 10.08
CA ALA A 3 -15.86 1.87 10.05
C ALA A 3 -15.97 2.77 8.80
N LYS A 4 -16.10 4.09 8.99
CA LYS A 4 -15.95 5.04 7.89
C LYS A 4 -14.53 4.88 7.35
N ALA A 5 -14.40 4.65 6.05
CA ALA A 5 -13.11 4.42 5.39
C ALA A 5 -12.13 5.61 5.51
N PHE A 6 -12.63 6.80 5.85
CA PHE A 6 -11.80 7.98 6.10
C PHE A 6 -12.49 8.91 7.11
N ASP A 7 -11.83 9.18 8.25
CA ASP A 7 -12.26 10.22 9.19
C ASP A 7 -11.36 11.45 9.01
N THR A 8 -11.88 12.45 8.29
CA THR A 8 -11.17 13.69 7.97
C THR A 8 -10.75 14.48 9.22
N LYS A 9 -11.48 14.36 10.34
CA LYS A 9 -11.10 15.04 11.60
C LYS A 9 -9.88 14.38 12.22
N VAL A 10 -9.84 13.05 12.25
CA VAL A 10 -8.69 12.29 12.73
C VAL A 10 -7.48 12.55 11.83
N PHE A 11 -7.67 12.54 10.51
CA PHE A 11 -6.63 12.86 9.54
C PHE A 11 -6.03 14.26 9.77
N LYS A 12 -6.86 15.29 9.93
CA LYS A 12 -6.40 16.67 10.18
C LYS A 12 -5.64 16.80 11.50
N ARG A 13 -6.06 16.08 12.55
CA ARG A 13 -5.38 16.03 13.85
C ARG A 13 -4.02 15.33 13.76
N ILE A 14 -3.95 14.27 12.96
CA ILE A 14 -2.72 13.53 12.67
C ILE A 14 -1.75 14.41 11.85
N MET A 15 -2.25 15.15 10.85
CA MET A 15 -1.46 16.12 10.07
C MET A 15 -0.92 17.28 10.91
N PHE A 16 -1.49 17.55 12.09
CA PHE A 16 -0.90 18.54 13.00
C PHE A 16 0.47 18.09 13.54
N TYR A 17 0.72 16.78 13.65
CA TYR A 17 2.00 16.25 14.10
C TYR A 17 3.13 16.36 13.06
N THR A 18 2.82 16.67 11.79
CA THR A 18 3.86 16.96 10.78
C THR A 18 4.34 18.41 10.84
N LYS A 19 3.58 19.33 11.47
CA LYS A 19 3.93 20.76 11.57
C LYS A 19 5.31 21.08 12.18
N PRO A 20 5.83 20.38 13.20
CA PRO A 20 7.18 20.66 13.70
C PRO A 20 8.28 20.28 12.70
N TYR A 21 8.01 19.39 11.75
CA TYR A 21 8.98 18.88 10.77
C TYR A 21 8.78 19.47 9.37
N LYS A 22 8.52 20.79 9.27
CA LYS A 22 8.22 21.46 7.99
C LYS A 22 9.32 21.27 6.93
N TRP A 23 10.59 21.28 7.34
CA TRP A 23 11.70 21.09 6.42
C TRP A 23 11.68 19.70 5.76
N ARG A 24 11.45 18.66 6.58
CA ARG A 24 11.37 17.26 6.10
C ARG A 24 10.12 17.05 5.25
N PHE A 25 8.99 17.62 5.67
CA PHE A 25 7.74 17.59 4.89
C PHE A 25 7.90 18.26 3.53
N ASN A 26 8.53 19.45 3.47
CA ASN A 26 8.78 20.14 2.22
C ASN A 26 9.73 19.34 1.31
N GLY A 27 10.76 18.69 1.86
CA GLY A 27 11.61 17.84 1.04
C GLY A 27 10.91 16.60 0.49
N VAL A 28 10.00 15.98 1.24
CA VAL A 28 9.13 14.90 0.69
C VAL A 28 8.33 15.41 -0.51
N ILE A 29 7.78 16.63 -0.42
CA ILE A 29 7.04 17.26 -1.52
C ILE A 29 7.95 17.57 -2.71
N ILE A 30 9.13 18.14 -2.48
CA ILE A 30 10.09 18.47 -3.54
C ILE A 30 10.50 17.21 -4.30
N TRP A 31 10.85 16.14 -3.57
CA TRP A 31 11.21 14.87 -4.19
C TRP A 31 10.03 14.20 -4.88
N ALA A 32 8.81 14.32 -4.36
CA ALA A 32 7.60 13.88 -5.05
C ALA A 32 7.38 14.61 -6.38
N ILE A 33 7.50 15.94 -6.40
CA ILE A 33 7.39 16.76 -7.62
C ILE A 33 8.47 16.36 -8.64
N SER A 34 9.73 16.24 -8.19
CA SER A 34 10.84 15.79 -9.04
C SER A 34 10.56 14.42 -9.67
N LEU A 35 10.02 13.48 -8.89
CA LEU A 35 9.66 12.16 -9.38
C LEU A 35 8.52 12.21 -10.40
N SER A 36 7.53 13.09 -10.20
CA SER A 36 6.47 13.34 -11.19
C SER A 36 7.01 13.89 -12.50
N ILE A 37 7.99 14.79 -12.44
CA ILE A 37 8.63 15.36 -13.64
C ILE A 37 9.42 14.30 -14.39
N PHE A 38 10.26 13.50 -13.70
CA PHE A 38 11.04 12.44 -14.34
C PHE A 38 10.15 11.33 -14.93
N ALA A 39 9.06 10.98 -14.24
CA ALA A 39 8.09 10.02 -14.76
C ALA A 39 7.42 10.50 -16.07
N ALA A 40 7.18 11.81 -16.23
CA ALA A 40 6.63 12.39 -17.46
C ALA A 40 7.69 12.59 -18.55
N LEU A 41 8.94 12.90 -18.18
CA LEU A 41 10.07 13.03 -19.11
C LEU A 41 10.42 11.70 -19.79
N ARG A 42 10.27 10.57 -19.08
CA ARG A 42 10.64 9.26 -19.61
C ARG A 42 9.90 8.89 -20.92
N PRO A 43 8.55 8.96 -21.00
CA PRO A 43 7.83 8.77 -22.26
C PRO A 43 8.24 9.75 -23.36
N TYR A 44 8.52 11.01 -23.01
CA TYR A 44 8.93 12.03 -23.98
C TYR A 44 10.28 11.71 -24.62
N LEU A 45 11.26 11.36 -23.80
CA LEU A 45 12.59 10.98 -24.27
C LEU A 45 12.53 9.72 -25.13
N LEU A 46 11.70 8.75 -24.75
CA LEU A 46 11.48 7.55 -25.55
C LEU A 46 10.88 7.90 -26.91
N LYS A 47 9.85 8.76 -26.94
CA LYS A 47 9.27 9.27 -28.19
C LYS A 47 10.33 9.95 -29.07
N GLN A 48 11.09 10.88 -28.52
CA GLN A 48 12.09 11.64 -29.27
C GLN A 48 13.21 10.75 -29.80
N THR A 49 13.62 9.73 -29.04
CA THR A 49 14.62 8.76 -29.47
C THR A 49 14.12 7.92 -30.64
N VAL A 50 12.87 7.46 -30.60
CA VAL A 50 12.27 6.62 -31.65
C VAL A 50 11.93 7.45 -32.89
N ASP A 51 11.17 8.53 -32.74
CA ASP A 51 10.66 9.33 -33.86
C ASP A 51 11.78 10.17 -34.52
N GLY A 52 12.74 10.66 -33.74
CA GLY A 52 13.69 11.67 -34.19
C GLY A 52 15.08 11.17 -34.58
N TYR A 53 15.45 9.93 -34.24
CA TYR A 53 16.82 9.43 -34.46
C TYR A 53 16.88 8.01 -35.03
N ILE A 54 15.89 7.15 -34.76
CA ILE A 54 15.82 5.84 -35.41
C ILE A 54 15.33 5.98 -36.87
N GLN A 55 14.42 6.92 -37.16
CA GLN A 55 13.95 7.17 -38.55
C GLN A 55 14.97 7.94 -39.41
N THR A 56 15.88 8.69 -38.79
CA THR A 56 16.79 9.65 -39.44
C THR A 56 18.23 9.13 -39.56
N GLU A 57 18.51 7.92 -39.08
CA GLU A 57 19.82 7.22 -39.14
C GLU A 57 21.02 8.03 -38.58
N ASP A 58 20.80 8.98 -37.67
CA ASP A 58 21.89 9.74 -37.04
C ASP A 58 22.42 9.03 -35.78
N GLU A 59 23.52 8.28 -35.97
CA GLU A 59 24.18 7.51 -34.91
C GLU A 59 24.63 8.37 -33.72
N LYS A 60 25.04 9.62 -33.94
CA LYS A 60 25.54 10.50 -32.87
C LYS A 60 24.40 11.07 -32.04
N GLY A 61 23.30 11.46 -32.69
CA GLY A 61 22.08 11.90 -32.02
C GLY A 61 21.44 10.80 -31.18
N LEU A 62 21.43 9.56 -31.71
CA LEU A 62 20.93 8.39 -30.99
C LEU A 62 21.73 8.12 -29.71
N LEU A 63 23.07 8.10 -29.80
CA LEU A 63 23.94 7.84 -28.65
C LEU A 63 23.77 8.91 -27.56
N TYR A 64 23.65 10.19 -27.94
CA TYR A 64 23.37 11.28 -27.00
C TYR A 64 22.04 11.09 -26.26
N TYR A 65 20.96 10.74 -26.97
CA TYR A 65 19.65 10.54 -26.35
C TYR A 65 19.58 9.28 -25.48
N ILE A 66 20.31 8.21 -25.83
CA ILE A 66 20.44 7.03 -24.98
C ILE A 66 21.17 7.39 -23.67
N ILE A 67 22.27 8.15 -23.74
CA ILE A 67 22.96 8.64 -22.53
C ILE A 67 22.03 9.54 -21.71
N LEU A 68 21.32 10.47 -22.34
CA LEU A 68 20.38 11.36 -21.69
C LEU A 68 19.26 10.59 -20.97
N MET A 69 18.71 9.56 -21.63
CA MET A 69 17.72 8.66 -21.05
C MET A 69 18.30 7.89 -19.86
N GLY A 70 19.53 7.40 -19.96
CA GLY A 70 20.25 6.76 -18.85
C GLY A 70 20.42 7.71 -17.66
N VAL A 71 20.80 8.97 -17.89
CA VAL A 71 20.92 9.99 -16.84
C VAL A 71 19.56 10.29 -16.21
N VAL A 72 18.50 10.44 -17.00
CA VAL A 72 17.16 10.67 -16.47
C VAL A 72 16.66 9.49 -15.64
N LEU A 73 16.92 8.25 -16.05
CA LEU A 73 16.61 7.07 -15.25
C LEU A 73 17.38 7.04 -13.93
N LEU A 74 18.67 7.38 -13.95
CA LEU A 74 19.46 7.49 -12.73
C LEU A 74 18.90 8.57 -11.79
N LEU A 75 18.53 9.74 -12.33
CA LEU A 75 17.90 10.81 -11.55
C LEU A 75 16.53 10.40 -11.00
N GLU A 76 15.73 9.66 -11.76
CA GLU A 76 14.44 9.12 -11.30
C GLU A 76 14.64 8.19 -10.10
N VAL A 77 15.61 7.27 -10.18
CA VAL A 77 15.95 6.34 -9.10
C VAL A 77 16.45 7.09 -7.86
N ILE A 78 17.31 8.10 -8.05
CA ILE A 78 17.82 8.95 -6.97
C ILE A 78 16.66 9.70 -6.30
N SER A 79 15.77 10.31 -7.09
CA SER A 79 14.58 10.99 -6.56
C SER A 79 13.65 10.04 -5.82
N GLN A 80 13.46 8.82 -6.31
CA GLN A 80 12.69 7.79 -5.63
C GLN A 80 13.33 7.40 -4.30
N PHE A 81 14.64 7.19 -4.27
CA PHE A 81 15.38 6.87 -3.06
C PHE A 81 15.22 7.98 -2.01
N TYR A 82 15.47 9.24 -2.38
CA TYR A 82 15.33 10.37 -1.47
C TYR A 82 13.88 10.59 -1.03
N PHE A 83 12.91 10.43 -1.92
CA PHE A 83 11.49 10.49 -1.56
C PHE A 83 11.15 9.46 -0.47
N VAL A 84 11.51 8.19 -0.69
CA VAL A 84 11.23 7.11 0.26
C VAL A 84 11.99 7.33 1.57
N TYR A 85 13.26 7.75 1.49
CA TYR A 85 14.09 8.01 2.67
C TYR A 85 13.51 9.13 3.54
N TRP A 86 13.19 10.28 2.94
CA TRP A 86 12.62 11.43 3.66
C TRP A 86 11.22 11.13 4.20
N ALA A 87 10.39 10.40 3.44
CA ALA A 87 9.06 10.00 3.89
C ALA A 87 9.12 9.05 5.09
N ASN A 88 10.03 8.07 5.06
CA ASN A 88 10.25 7.18 6.19
C ASN A 88 10.85 7.90 7.40
N TRP A 89 11.83 8.77 7.19
CA TRP A 89 12.42 9.56 8.27
C TRP A 89 11.36 10.40 8.98
N LEU A 90 10.58 11.16 8.22
CA LEU A 90 9.47 11.96 8.74
C LEU A 90 8.44 11.10 9.50
N GLY A 91 8.09 9.93 8.96
CA GLY A 91 7.22 8.97 9.64
C GLY A 91 7.77 8.55 11.01
N GLN A 92 9.06 8.24 11.10
CA GLN A 92 9.73 7.83 12.33
C GLN A 92 9.83 8.97 13.37
N ASP A 93 10.03 10.21 12.96
CA ASP A 93 10.04 11.35 13.89
C ASP A 93 8.68 11.58 14.53
N ILE A 94 7.61 11.49 13.71
CA ILE A 94 6.23 11.60 14.20
C ILE A 94 5.95 10.51 15.24
N VAL A 95 6.40 9.27 14.97
CA VAL A 95 6.30 8.16 15.93
C VAL A 95 7.03 8.47 17.22
N ARG A 96 8.27 8.94 17.15
CA ARG A 96 9.07 9.28 18.33
C ARG A 96 8.35 10.30 19.21
N ASP A 97 7.76 11.33 18.61
CA ASP A 97 7.05 12.37 19.34
C ASP A 97 5.74 11.87 19.95
N ILE A 98 4.96 11.08 19.19
CA ILE A 98 3.72 10.46 19.69
C ILE A 98 4.05 9.51 20.84
N ARG A 99 5.07 8.66 20.69
CA ARG A 99 5.52 7.71 21.72
C ARG A 99 5.98 8.42 22.98
N THR A 100 6.76 9.49 22.86
CA THR A 100 7.23 10.27 24.00
C THR A 100 6.09 10.98 24.73
N LYS A 101 5.15 11.59 23.99
CA LYS A 101 3.97 12.24 24.58
C LYS A 101 3.04 11.24 25.25
N LEU A 102 2.79 10.10 24.61
CA LEU A 102 1.93 9.05 25.13
C LEU A 102 2.53 8.43 26.39
N PHE A 103 3.84 8.17 26.39
CA PHE A 103 4.54 7.66 27.57
C PHE A 103 4.49 8.65 28.74
N LYS A 104 4.78 9.95 28.50
CA LYS A 104 4.62 10.99 29.54
C LYS A 104 3.19 11.09 30.07
N HIS A 105 2.20 10.96 29.20
CA HIS A 105 0.80 10.98 29.61
C HIS A 105 0.42 9.76 30.43
N MET A 106 0.90 8.56 30.07
CA MET A 106 0.69 7.35 30.85
C MET A 106 1.30 7.47 32.26
N LEU A 107 2.50 8.03 32.38
CA LEU A 107 3.13 8.27 33.69
C LEU A 107 2.35 9.25 34.58
N SER A 108 1.48 10.09 34.00
CA SER A 108 0.61 11.00 34.76
C SER A 108 -0.67 10.35 35.29
N PHE A 109 -0.94 9.10 34.93
CA PHE A 109 -2.13 8.39 35.40
C PHE A 109 -2.03 8.01 36.88
N ARG A 110 -3.18 8.04 37.56
CA ARG A 110 -3.29 7.59 38.96
C ARG A 110 -3.10 6.08 39.01
N MET A 111 -2.55 5.57 40.13
CA MET A 111 -2.31 4.14 40.34
C MET A 111 -3.56 3.28 40.05
N LYS A 112 -4.75 3.77 40.45
CA LYS A 112 -6.06 3.13 40.18
C LYS A 112 -6.32 2.84 38.70
N TYR A 113 -5.74 3.61 37.78
CA TYR A 113 -5.87 3.32 36.35
C TYR A 113 -5.12 2.05 35.95
N PHE A 114 -3.93 1.83 36.51
CA PHE A 114 -3.12 0.64 36.27
C PHE A 114 -3.70 -0.61 36.92
N ASP A 115 -4.50 -0.47 37.98
CA ASP A 115 -5.22 -1.59 38.60
C ASP A 115 -6.38 -2.09 37.73
N ASN A 116 -6.94 -1.25 36.86
CA ASN A 116 -8.11 -1.56 36.02
C ASN A 116 -7.76 -1.86 34.54
N ALA A 117 -6.57 -1.47 34.09
CA ALA A 117 -6.13 -1.65 32.71
C ALA A 117 -4.98 -2.68 32.64
N PRO A 118 -5.11 -3.77 31.86
CA PRO A 118 -4.04 -4.74 31.71
C PRO A 118 -2.76 -4.07 31.18
N VAL A 119 -1.63 -4.27 31.87
CA VAL A 119 -0.33 -3.70 31.47
C VAL A 119 0.02 -4.08 30.03
N GLY A 120 -0.30 -5.30 29.59
CA GLY A 120 -0.09 -5.75 28.21
C GLY A 120 -0.86 -4.92 27.17
N GLN A 121 -2.08 -4.44 27.49
CA GLN A 121 -2.83 -3.58 26.59
C GLN A 121 -2.16 -2.21 26.43
N LEU A 122 -1.58 -1.68 27.51
CA LEU A 122 -0.84 -0.40 27.48
C LEU A 122 0.43 -0.52 26.65
N VAL A 123 1.14 -1.65 26.75
CA VAL A 123 2.33 -1.94 25.93
C VAL A 123 1.95 -2.02 24.44
N THR A 124 0.92 -2.79 24.09
CA THR A 124 0.45 -2.92 22.69
C THR A 124 0.06 -1.56 22.11
N ARG A 125 -0.63 -0.72 22.88
CA ARG A 125 -1.00 0.65 22.46
C ARG A 125 0.21 1.56 22.28
N SER A 126 1.24 1.40 23.10
CA SER A 126 2.44 2.25 23.06
C SER A 126 3.45 1.85 21.98
N VAL A 127 3.37 0.60 21.52
CA VAL A 127 4.30 0.05 20.52
C VAL A 127 3.57 -0.15 19.20
N SER A 128 2.72 -1.18 19.13
CA SER A 128 2.09 -1.64 17.89
C SER A 128 1.13 -0.62 17.27
N ASP A 129 0.28 0.02 18.08
CA ASP A 129 -0.69 0.98 17.56
C ASP A 129 0.00 2.26 17.05
N ILE A 130 1.06 2.72 17.73
CA ILE A 130 1.85 3.87 17.28
C ILE A 130 2.62 3.53 15.99
N GLU A 131 3.16 2.32 15.88
CA GLU A 131 3.81 1.87 14.64
C GLU A 131 2.82 1.73 13.48
N ALA A 132 1.58 1.33 13.74
CA ALA A 132 0.55 1.34 12.71
C ALA A 132 0.29 2.77 12.19
N ILE A 133 0.27 3.77 13.07
CA ILE A 133 0.19 5.19 12.68
C ILE A 133 1.41 5.60 11.85
N ALA A 134 2.62 5.13 12.20
CA ALA A 134 3.85 5.38 11.44
C ALA A 134 3.72 4.96 9.98
N ARG A 135 3.27 3.72 9.76
CA ARG A 135 3.13 3.12 8.43
C ARG A 135 2.14 3.91 7.58
N ILE A 136 1.09 4.46 8.18
CA ILE A 136 0.15 5.33 7.47
C ILE A 136 0.86 6.56 6.91
N PHE A 137 1.83 7.16 7.62
CA PHE A 137 2.56 8.30 7.08
C PHE A 137 3.60 7.88 6.04
N SER A 138 4.48 6.95 6.38
CA SER A 138 5.64 6.63 5.53
C SER A 138 5.27 5.83 4.29
N GLN A 139 4.31 4.91 4.39
CA GLN A 139 3.92 4.01 3.29
C GLN A 139 2.53 4.28 2.74
N GLY A 140 1.64 4.91 3.51
CA GLY A 140 0.30 5.25 3.03
C GLY A 140 0.27 6.61 2.35
N LEU A 141 0.19 7.65 3.18
CA LEU A 141 -0.20 8.99 2.79
C LEU A 141 0.76 9.63 1.80
N PHE A 142 2.07 9.63 2.10
CA PHE A 142 3.04 10.28 1.21
C PHE A 142 3.12 9.57 -0.13
N MET A 143 3.09 8.24 -0.15
CA MET A 143 3.11 7.47 -1.39
C MET A 143 1.87 7.76 -2.24
N ILE A 144 0.66 7.75 -1.64
CA ILE A 144 -0.58 8.09 -2.35
C ILE A 144 -0.52 9.49 -2.96
N ILE A 145 -0.06 10.50 -2.20
CA ILE A 145 0.06 11.87 -2.72
C ILE A 145 1.06 11.91 -3.88
N SER A 146 2.24 11.30 -3.71
CA SER A 146 3.28 11.26 -4.74
C SER A 146 2.80 10.57 -6.01
N ASP A 147 2.11 9.43 -5.90
CA ASP A 147 1.59 8.70 -7.05
C ASP A 147 0.44 9.45 -7.73
N LEU A 148 -0.43 10.13 -6.99
CA LEU A 148 -1.43 11.03 -7.56
C LEU A 148 -0.78 12.19 -8.33
N MET A 149 0.30 12.78 -7.79
CA MET A 149 1.04 13.84 -8.48
C MET A 149 1.69 13.32 -9.77
N LYS A 150 2.34 12.15 -9.72
CA LYS A 150 2.90 11.50 -10.92
C LYS A 150 1.82 11.21 -11.94
N MET A 151 0.69 10.64 -11.52
CA MET A 151 -0.44 10.33 -12.38
C MET A 151 -0.97 11.58 -13.09
N VAL A 152 -1.15 12.70 -12.36
CA VAL A 152 -1.59 13.98 -12.94
C VAL A 152 -0.54 14.54 -13.90
N ALA A 153 0.75 14.48 -13.56
CA ALA A 153 1.83 14.96 -14.42
C ALA A 153 1.90 14.17 -15.73
N VAL A 154 1.83 12.83 -15.66
CA VAL A 154 1.84 11.95 -16.84
C VAL A 154 0.58 12.16 -17.69
N LEU A 155 -0.61 12.25 -17.08
CA LEU A 155 -1.85 12.53 -17.83
C LEU A 155 -1.81 13.90 -18.50
N GLY A 156 -1.32 14.93 -17.82
CA GLY A 156 -1.16 16.27 -18.40
C GLY A 156 -0.20 16.25 -19.59
N PHE A 157 0.88 15.49 -19.48
CA PHE A 157 1.85 15.30 -20.57
C PHE A 157 1.23 14.53 -21.76
N MET A 158 0.45 13.47 -21.49
CA MET A 158 -0.26 12.72 -22.53
C MET A 158 -1.27 13.60 -23.27
N PHE A 159 -2.03 14.43 -22.54
CA PHE A 159 -2.96 15.39 -23.14
C PHE A 159 -2.26 16.40 -24.06
N TYR A 160 -1.08 16.88 -23.65
CA TYR A 160 -0.26 17.78 -24.46
C TYR A 160 0.22 17.10 -25.75
N MET A 161 0.56 15.82 -25.71
CA MET A 161 0.98 15.06 -26.89
C MET A 161 -0.18 14.74 -27.83
N ASN A 162 -1.23 14.08 -27.34
CA ASN A 162 -2.39 13.70 -28.14
C ASN A 162 -3.62 13.53 -27.24
N TRP A 163 -4.51 14.51 -27.30
CA TRP A 163 -5.75 14.52 -26.54
C TRP A 163 -6.71 13.37 -26.92
N SER A 164 -6.77 12.98 -28.20
CA SER A 164 -7.66 11.90 -28.67
C SER A 164 -7.26 10.53 -28.11
N LEU A 165 -5.97 10.19 -28.14
CA LEU A 165 -5.46 8.93 -27.57
C LEU A 165 -5.55 8.91 -26.04
N THR A 166 -5.39 10.08 -25.39
CA THR A 166 -5.46 10.19 -23.93
C THR A 166 -6.85 9.85 -23.39
N TRP A 167 -7.92 10.18 -24.13
CA TRP A 167 -9.29 9.82 -23.73
C TRP A 167 -9.51 8.31 -23.62
N ILE A 168 -8.91 7.51 -24.51
CA ILE A 168 -8.99 6.05 -24.47
C ILE A 168 -8.43 5.52 -23.13
N VAL A 169 -7.28 6.06 -22.71
CA VAL A 169 -6.63 5.69 -21.45
C VAL A 169 -7.43 6.14 -20.24
N ILE A 170 -8.01 7.35 -20.29
CA ILE A 170 -8.86 7.87 -19.21
C ILE A 170 -10.10 7.02 -19.02
N VAL A 171 -10.72 6.49 -20.09
CA VAL A 171 -11.89 5.61 -19.97
C VAL A 171 -11.54 4.29 -19.30
N ALA A 172 -10.31 3.78 -19.48
CA ALA A 172 -9.84 2.58 -18.79
C ALA A 172 -9.66 2.77 -17.27
N MET A 173 -9.35 3.99 -16.81
CA MET A 173 -9.10 4.26 -15.39
C MET A 173 -10.32 4.01 -14.48
N PRO A 174 -11.54 4.53 -14.75
CA PRO A 174 -12.73 4.21 -13.97
C PRO A 174 -13.00 2.71 -13.89
N ILE A 175 -12.77 1.97 -14.98
CA ILE A 175 -12.98 0.52 -15.03
C ILE A 175 -12.01 -0.17 -14.04
N LEU A 176 -10.73 0.21 -14.06
CA LEU A 176 -9.74 -0.28 -13.09
C LEU A 176 -10.10 0.09 -11.65
N VAL A 177 -10.56 1.33 -11.40
CA VAL A 177 -10.97 1.77 -10.06
C VAL A 177 -12.17 0.96 -9.55
N ILE A 178 -13.15 0.68 -10.40
CA ILE A 178 -14.32 -0.14 -10.05
C ILE A 178 -13.88 -1.57 -9.76
N ALA A 179 -13.08 -2.18 -10.63
CA ALA A 179 -12.55 -3.54 -10.43
C ALA A 179 -11.76 -3.64 -9.12
N THR A 180 -10.89 -2.66 -8.84
CA THR A 180 -10.10 -2.58 -7.60
C THR A 180 -11.00 -2.43 -6.37
N ARG A 181 -12.05 -1.61 -6.42
CA ARG A 181 -12.99 -1.47 -5.30
C ARG A 181 -13.77 -2.75 -5.03
N VAL A 182 -14.23 -3.44 -6.08
CA VAL A 182 -14.93 -4.72 -5.95
C VAL A 182 -13.99 -5.77 -5.33
N PHE A 183 -12.77 -5.86 -5.83
CA PHE A 183 -11.73 -6.72 -5.29
C PHE A 183 -11.46 -6.41 -3.81
N GLN A 184 -11.20 -5.15 -3.46
CA GLN A 184 -10.94 -4.73 -2.08
C GLN A 184 -12.07 -5.14 -1.13
N LYS A 185 -13.33 -4.93 -1.52
CA LYS A 185 -14.50 -5.29 -0.69
C LYS A 185 -14.63 -6.80 -0.50
N LYS A 186 -14.43 -7.59 -1.56
CA LYS A 186 -14.52 -9.06 -1.50
C LYS A 186 -13.36 -9.66 -0.72
N MET A 187 -12.15 -9.13 -0.93
CA MET A 187 -10.94 -9.54 -0.24
C MET A 187 -11.02 -9.24 1.25
N GLN A 188 -11.55 -8.08 1.65
CA GLN A 188 -11.75 -7.75 3.07
C GLN A 188 -12.64 -8.78 3.78
N VAL A 189 -13.77 -9.15 3.17
CA VAL A 189 -14.68 -10.16 3.75
C VAL A 189 -14.00 -11.53 3.84
N ALA A 190 -13.20 -11.91 2.84
CA ALA A 190 -12.45 -13.16 2.85
C ALA A 190 -11.38 -13.20 3.96
N PHE A 191 -10.67 -12.10 4.18
CA PHE A 191 -9.71 -11.98 5.27
C PHE A 191 -10.38 -11.96 6.66
N GLU A 192 -11.56 -11.37 6.80
CA GLU A 192 -12.35 -11.45 8.03
C GLU A 192 -12.75 -12.91 8.33
N GLU A 193 -13.13 -13.67 7.30
CA GLU A 193 -13.43 -15.10 7.42
C GLU A 193 -12.19 -15.91 7.83
N VAL A 194 -11.05 -15.68 7.18
CA VAL A 194 -9.75 -16.30 7.56
C VAL A 194 -9.40 -16.00 9.01
N ARG A 195 -9.49 -14.72 9.42
CA ARG A 195 -9.18 -14.30 10.80
C ARG A 195 -10.12 -14.95 11.82
N THR A 196 -11.38 -15.13 11.47
CA THR A 196 -12.36 -15.85 12.31
C THR A 196 -11.96 -17.32 12.47
N GLN A 197 -11.59 -18.00 11.38
CA GLN A 197 -11.15 -19.41 11.46
C GLN A 197 -9.83 -19.57 12.22
N ILE A 198 -8.88 -18.64 12.07
CA ILE A 198 -7.64 -18.62 12.87
C ILE A 198 -7.96 -18.48 14.36
N SER A 199 -8.90 -17.60 14.72
CA SER A 199 -9.31 -17.43 16.11
C SER A 199 -9.90 -18.73 16.68
N ASN A 200 -10.79 -19.38 15.93
CA ASN A 200 -11.39 -20.65 16.34
C ASN A 200 -10.33 -21.76 16.51
N LEU A 201 -9.40 -21.85 15.57
CA LEU A 201 -8.29 -22.81 15.62
C LEU A 201 -7.40 -22.56 16.84
N ASN A 202 -7.03 -21.31 17.10
CA ASN A 202 -6.22 -20.95 18.26
C ASN A 202 -6.94 -21.26 19.58
N THR A 203 -8.23 -20.95 19.70
CA THR A 203 -9.03 -21.29 20.89
C THR A 203 -9.07 -22.80 21.10
N PHE A 204 -9.34 -23.57 20.04
CA PHE A 204 -9.38 -25.03 20.12
C PHE A 204 -8.04 -25.61 20.60
N VAL A 205 -6.93 -25.19 19.98
CA VAL A 205 -5.59 -25.63 20.37
C VAL A 205 -5.28 -25.23 21.81
N GLN A 206 -5.60 -24.00 22.21
CA GLN A 206 -5.33 -23.50 23.56
C GLN A 206 -6.07 -24.32 24.63
N GLU A 207 -7.36 -24.63 24.42
CA GLU A 207 -8.14 -25.46 25.33
C GLU A 207 -7.58 -26.88 25.46
N ARG A 208 -7.17 -27.49 24.34
CA ARG A 208 -6.64 -28.86 24.32
C ARG A 208 -5.22 -28.99 24.84
N VAL A 209 -4.36 -28.02 24.57
CA VAL A 209 -3.01 -28.00 25.13
C VAL A 209 -3.04 -27.78 26.64
N THR A 210 -3.88 -26.85 27.12
CA THR A 210 -4.04 -26.60 28.56
C THR A 210 -4.70 -27.79 29.26
N GLY A 211 -5.67 -28.42 28.61
CA GLY A 211 -6.42 -29.58 29.10
C GLY A 211 -5.86 -30.94 28.69
N MET A 212 -4.59 -31.03 28.23
CA MET A 212 -4.07 -32.25 27.59
C MET A 212 -4.20 -33.49 28.47
N LYS A 213 -3.96 -33.35 29.78
CA LYS A 213 -4.14 -34.45 30.74
C LYS A 213 -5.57 -35.01 30.74
N ILE A 214 -6.59 -34.16 30.56
CA ILE A 214 -8.00 -34.59 30.50
C ILE A 214 -8.24 -35.40 29.21
N VAL A 215 -7.70 -34.93 28.09
CA VAL A 215 -7.83 -35.63 26.80
C VAL A 215 -7.21 -37.04 26.88
N GLN A 216 -6.01 -37.14 27.46
CA GLN A 216 -5.29 -38.41 27.66
C GLN A 216 -6.00 -39.33 28.67
N LEU A 217 -6.51 -38.79 29.78
CA LEU A 217 -7.25 -39.56 30.78
C LEU A 217 -8.51 -40.22 30.22
N PHE A 218 -9.15 -39.57 29.24
CA PHE A 218 -10.31 -40.12 28.53
C PHE A 218 -9.94 -40.86 27.23
N ASN A 219 -8.65 -40.99 26.89
CA ASN A 219 -8.14 -41.63 25.68
C ASN A 219 -8.84 -41.12 24.40
N ARG A 220 -8.97 -39.78 24.28
CA ARG A 220 -9.71 -39.09 23.22
C ARG A 220 -8.82 -38.35 22.23
N GLU A 221 -7.52 -38.63 22.18
CA GLU A 221 -6.58 -37.95 21.30
C GLU A 221 -7.03 -38.00 19.83
N ASP A 222 -7.40 -39.18 19.33
CA ASP A 222 -7.81 -39.38 17.93
C ASP A 222 -9.08 -38.59 17.58
N ILE A 223 -10.06 -38.57 18.50
CA ILE A 223 -11.32 -37.82 18.32
C ILE A 223 -11.05 -36.32 18.27
N GLU A 224 -10.16 -35.80 19.12
CA GLU A 224 -9.80 -34.39 19.10
C GLU A 224 -8.91 -34.03 17.89
N ALA A 225 -8.10 -34.96 17.38
CA ALA A 225 -7.36 -34.80 16.14
C ALA A 225 -8.30 -34.73 14.92
N GLU A 226 -9.36 -35.53 14.88
CA GLU A 226 -10.38 -35.46 13.83
C GLU A 226 -11.12 -34.11 13.86
N LYS A 227 -11.53 -33.65 15.05
CA LYS A 227 -12.12 -32.30 15.22
C LYS A 227 -11.16 -31.18 14.80
N PHE A 228 -9.87 -31.32 15.10
CA PHE A 228 -8.86 -30.38 14.63
C PHE A 228 -8.79 -30.36 13.10
N SER A 229 -8.83 -31.54 12.45
CA SER A 229 -8.85 -31.66 10.99
C SER A 229 -10.03 -30.92 10.37
N GLU A 230 -11.24 -31.04 10.95
CA GLU A 230 -12.43 -30.30 10.49
C GLU A 230 -12.26 -28.78 10.59
N ILE A 231 -11.71 -28.28 11.71
CA ILE A 231 -11.46 -26.85 11.92
C ILE A 231 -10.39 -26.36 10.93
N ASN A 232 -9.34 -27.15 10.74
CA ASN A 232 -8.27 -26.83 9.79
C ASN A 232 -8.77 -26.84 8.35
N ALA A 233 -9.68 -27.74 7.98
CA ALA A 233 -10.32 -27.76 6.66
C ALA A 233 -11.14 -26.47 6.41
N LYS A 234 -11.85 -25.97 7.43
CA LYS A 234 -12.56 -24.67 7.36
C LYS A 234 -11.58 -23.51 7.17
N HIS A 235 -10.46 -23.53 7.90
CA HIS A 235 -9.38 -22.54 7.74
C HIS A 235 -8.78 -22.57 6.33
N ASN A 236 -8.47 -23.76 5.81
CA ASN A 236 -7.94 -23.94 4.46
C ASN A 236 -8.93 -23.44 3.40
N LYS A 237 -10.22 -23.81 3.51
CA LYS A 237 -11.27 -23.32 2.61
C LYS A 237 -11.38 -21.80 2.59
N ALA A 238 -11.29 -21.15 3.76
CA ALA A 238 -11.30 -19.70 3.87
C ALA A 238 -10.06 -19.07 3.20
N TRP A 239 -8.88 -19.67 3.36
CA TRP A 239 -7.65 -19.23 2.68
C TRP A 239 -7.72 -19.40 1.17
N ILE A 240 -8.15 -20.56 0.68
CA ILE A 240 -8.31 -20.82 -0.77
C ILE A 240 -9.21 -19.75 -1.42
N LYS A 241 -10.24 -19.29 -0.72
CA LYS A 241 -11.11 -18.19 -1.19
C LYS A 241 -10.33 -16.88 -1.39
N THR A 242 -9.37 -16.55 -0.53
CA THR A 242 -8.49 -15.38 -0.73
C THR A 242 -7.57 -15.55 -1.93
N VAL A 243 -7.06 -16.78 -2.15
CA VAL A 243 -6.21 -17.10 -3.29
C VAL A 243 -6.98 -16.91 -4.59
N TRP A 244 -8.21 -17.44 -4.68
CA TRP A 244 -9.08 -17.23 -5.85
C TRP A 244 -9.30 -15.76 -6.18
N TYR A 245 -9.52 -14.90 -5.18
CA TYR A 245 -9.65 -13.47 -5.43
C TYR A 245 -8.35 -12.85 -5.98
N ASN A 246 -7.18 -13.21 -5.42
CA ASN A 246 -5.89 -12.73 -5.93
C ASN A 246 -5.62 -13.20 -7.36
N SER A 247 -5.90 -14.48 -7.64
CA SER A 247 -5.70 -15.09 -8.95
C SER A 247 -6.57 -14.46 -10.05
N ILE A 248 -7.72 -13.89 -9.71
CA ILE A 248 -8.62 -13.23 -10.68
C ILE A 248 -8.24 -11.75 -10.87
N PHE A 249 -7.73 -11.08 -9.83
CA PHE A 249 -7.50 -9.64 -9.87
C PHE A 249 -6.39 -9.21 -10.84
N PHE A 250 -5.22 -9.85 -10.78
CA PHE A 250 -4.10 -9.49 -11.65
C PHE A 250 -4.44 -9.70 -13.14
N PRO A 251 -5.03 -10.84 -13.57
CA PRO A 251 -5.46 -11.01 -14.95
C PRO A 251 -6.47 -9.97 -15.43
N ILE A 252 -7.41 -9.52 -14.57
CA ILE A 252 -8.35 -8.45 -14.96
C ILE A 252 -7.60 -7.15 -15.23
N ALA A 253 -6.63 -6.79 -14.39
CA ALA A 253 -5.82 -5.60 -14.60
C ALA A 253 -4.97 -5.70 -15.88
N ASP A 254 -4.41 -6.87 -16.16
CA ASP A 254 -3.62 -7.13 -17.37
C ASP A 254 -4.48 -7.10 -18.64
N ILE A 255 -5.69 -7.66 -18.60
CA ILE A 255 -6.65 -7.60 -19.72
C ILE A 255 -7.05 -6.16 -20.00
N ILE A 256 -7.38 -5.37 -18.97
CA ILE A 256 -7.74 -3.96 -19.17
C ILE A 256 -6.56 -3.18 -19.75
N SER A 257 -5.35 -3.42 -19.25
CA SER A 257 -4.13 -2.76 -19.75
C SER A 257 -3.83 -3.14 -21.20
N SER A 258 -3.95 -4.43 -21.53
CA SER A 258 -3.74 -4.96 -22.88
C SER A 258 -4.81 -4.46 -23.87
N LEU A 259 -6.07 -4.41 -23.47
CA LEU A 259 -7.16 -3.85 -24.28
C LEU A 259 -6.96 -2.35 -24.52
N THR A 260 -6.51 -1.63 -23.49
CA THR A 260 -6.20 -0.19 -23.61
C THR A 260 -5.06 0.02 -24.61
N LEU A 261 -3.98 -0.77 -24.50
CA LEU A 261 -2.88 -0.74 -25.45
C LEU A 261 -3.35 -1.06 -26.87
N ALA A 262 -4.16 -2.11 -27.06
CA ALA A 262 -4.70 -2.49 -28.35
C ALA A 262 -5.57 -1.39 -28.98
N MET A 263 -6.41 -0.72 -28.20
CA MET A 263 -7.22 0.41 -28.68
C MET A 263 -6.35 1.62 -29.04
N VAL A 264 -5.31 1.91 -28.26
CA VAL A 264 -4.36 3.00 -28.57
C VAL A 264 -3.59 2.71 -29.85
N VAL A 265 -3.14 1.47 -30.06
CA VAL A 265 -2.46 1.05 -31.29
C VAL A 265 -3.42 1.05 -32.48
N TRP A 266 -4.67 0.59 -32.33
CA TRP A 266 -5.66 0.62 -33.40
C TRP A 266 -6.00 2.05 -33.83
N TYR A 267 -6.20 2.96 -32.87
CA TYR A 267 -6.61 4.33 -33.18
C TYR A 267 -5.42 5.23 -33.55
N GLY A 268 -4.21 4.89 -33.10
CA GLY A 268 -3.00 5.66 -33.29
C GLY A 268 -2.08 5.17 -34.42
N GLY A 269 -2.18 3.90 -34.82
CA GLY A 269 -1.53 3.33 -36.00
C GLY A 269 -2.40 3.47 -37.25
#